data_AF-A0A4V3EPK9-F1
#
_entry.id   AF-A0A4V3EPK9-F1
#
_cell.length_a   1.000
_cell.length_b   1.000
_cell.length_c   1.000
_cell.angle_alpha   90.00
_cell.angle_beta   90.00
_cell.angle_gamma   90.00
#
_symmetry.space_group_name_H-M   'P 1'
#
loop_
_entity.id
_entity.type
_entity.pdbx_description
1 polymer ?
#
loop_
_entity_poly.entity_id
_entity_poly.type
_entity_poly.pdbx_seq_one_letter_code
_entity_poly.pdbx_strand_id
1 'polypeptide(L)' 'MVSEDSVDRDRETKPRKYAAAGITHYWRVEQNNGLPVVYVYELESTTKTYVPTGIFHNRLKLTVPFLIDIDLTAVNRRR' A
#
# COMPACT_ATOMS: atom_id res chain seq x y z
N MET A 1 -0.70 21.02 -10.73
CA MET A 1 -1.87 20.70 -9.89
C MET A 1 -2.24 19.27 -10.21
N VAL A 2 -2.23 18.36 -9.22
CA VAL A 2 -2.61 16.96 -9.41
C VAL A 2 -4.12 16.90 -9.14
N SER A 3 -4.91 16.58 -10.16
CA SER A 3 -6.38 16.55 -10.08
C SER A 3 -6.85 15.18 -9.59
N GLU A 4 -7.96 15.13 -8.86
CA GLU A 4 -8.58 13.90 -8.31
C GLU A 4 -8.77 12.79 -9.37
N ASP A 5 -8.95 13.14 -10.64
CA ASP A 5 -9.04 12.20 -11.78
C ASP A 5 -7.72 11.44 -12.07
N SER A 6 -6.56 12.03 -11.72
CA SER A 6 -5.27 11.32 -11.80
C SER A 6 -5.09 10.33 -10.67
N VAL A 7 -5.75 10.50 -9.51
CA VAL A 7 -5.57 9.59 -8.37
C VAL A 7 -6.07 8.19 -8.72
N ASP A 8 -7.19 8.08 -9.43
CA ASP A 8 -7.79 6.79 -9.78
C ASP A 8 -7.08 6.09 -10.94
N ARG A 9 -6.76 6.82 -12.03
CA ARG A 9 -5.98 6.26 -13.15
C ARG A 9 -4.58 5.81 -12.72
N ASP A 10 -3.97 6.51 -11.77
CA ASP A 10 -2.66 6.18 -11.23
C ASP A 10 -2.73 4.94 -10.33
N ARG A 11 -3.85 4.74 -9.60
CA ARG A 11 -4.16 3.50 -8.84
C ARG A 11 -4.31 2.27 -9.73
N GLU A 12 -4.80 2.40 -10.96
CA GLU A 12 -4.90 1.27 -11.89
C GLU A 12 -3.63 1.06 -12.73
N THR A 13 -2.96 2.14 -13.15
CA THR A 13 -1.86 2.05 -14.12
C THR A 13 -0.53 1.72 -13.45
N LYS A 14 -0.27 2.24 -12.25
CA LYS A 14 1.01 2.02 -11.55
C LYS A 14 1.24 0.59 -11.11
N PRO A 15 0.25 -0.16 -10.56
CA PRO A 15 0.48 -1.54 -10.17
C PRO A 15 0.95 -2.40 -11.34
N ARG A 16 0.39 -2.22 -12.55
CA ARG A 16 0.86 -2.96 -13.73
C ARG A 16 2.32 -2.66 -14.09
N LYS A 17 2.75 -1.40 -13.98
CA LYS A 17 4.15 -1.01 -14.23
C LYS A 17 5.10 -1.56 -13.16
N TYR A 18 4.69 -1.55 -11.90
CA TYR A 18 5.50 -2.07 -10.79
C TYR A 18 5.61 -3.59 -10.81
N ALA A 19 4.53 -4.27 -11.19
CA ALA A 19 4.51 -5.70 -11.42
C ALA A 19 5.46 -6.10 -12.57
N ALA A 20 5.44 -5.34 -13.68
CA ALA A 20 6.37 -5.53 -14.79
C ALA A 20 7.84 -5.28 -14.38
N ALA A 21 8.08 -4.34 -13.46
CA ALA A 21 9.40 -4.07 -12.88
C ALA A 21 9.80 -5.09 -11.78
N GLY A 22 8.95 -6.05 -11.44
CA GLY A 22 9.26 -7.10 -10.46
C GLY A 22 9.23 -6.64 -8.99
N ILE A 23 8.54 -5.53 -8.69
CA ILE A 23 8.43 -5.04 -7.31
C ILE A 23 7.51 -5.97 -6.52
N THR A 24 8.09 -6.78 -5.63
CA THR A 24 7.37 -7.82 -4.90
C THR A 24 6.34 -7.28 -3.90
N HIS A 25 6.64 -6.18 -3.22
CA HIS A 25 5.79 -5.64 -2.16
C HIS A 25 5.27 -4.25 -2.56
N TYR A 26 3.96 -4.10 -2.66
CA TYR A 26 3.30 -2.85 -3.00
C TYR A 26 2.30 -2.48 -1.90
N TRP A 27 2.44 -1.29 -1.32
CA TRP A 27 1.56 -0.83 -0.25
C TRP A 27 0.80 0.42 -0.69
N ARG A 28 -0.51 0.41 -0.49
CA ARG A 28 -1.38 1.57 -0.69
C ARG A 28 -1.82 2.09 0.66
N VAL A 29 -1.47 3.33 0.97
CA VAL A 29 -1.90 4.01 2.20
C VAL A 29 -3.07 4.91 1.87
N GLU A 30 -4.19 4.70 2.55
CA GLU A 30 -5.39 5.53 2.47
C GLU A 30 -5.68 6.18 3.82
N GLN A 31 -6.64 7.09 3.85
CA GLN A 31 -7.12 7.71 5.09
C GLN A 31 -8.56 7.29 5.31
N ASN A 32 -8.87 6.75 6.49
CA ASN A 32 -10.22 6.42 6.94
C ASN A 32 -10.45 7.06 8.31
N ASN A 33 -11.47 7.91 8.43
CA ASN A 33 -11.83 8.61 9.68
C ASN A 33 -10.65 9.32 10.36
N GLY A 34 -9.75 9.93 9.57
CA GLY A 34 -8.57 10.64 10.07
C GLY A 34 -7.38 9.76 10.47
N LEU A 35 -7.49 8.44 10.33
CA LEU A 35 -6.41 7.49 10.57
C LEU A 35 -5.92 6.85 9.26
N PRO A 36 -4.61 6.56 9.13
CA PRO A 36 -4.10 5.88 7.96
C PRO A 36 -4.46 4.40 7.94
N VAL A 37 -4.95 3.92 6.80
CA VAL A 37 -5.23 2.51 6.51
C VAL A 37 -4.25 2.04 5.46
N VAL A 38 -3.52 0.95 5.74
CA VAL A 38 -2.52 0.38 4.83
C VAL A 38 -3.06 -0.89 4.21
N TYR A 39 -3.18 -0.89 2.89
CA TYR A 39 -3.46 -2.07 2.06
C TYR A 39 -2.14 -2.63 1.56
N VAL A 40 -1.86 -3.88 1.90
CA VAL A 40 -0.62 -4.56 1.53
C VAL A 40 -0.92 -5.53 0.40
N TYR A 41 -0.13 -5.43 -0.65
CA TYR A 41 -0.18 -6.32 -1.80
C TYR A 41 1.18 -6.96 -2.04
N GLU A 42 1.14 -8.22 -2.46
CA GLU A 42 2.31 -8.95 -2.92
C GLU A 42 2.16 -9.31 -4.40
N LEU A 43 3.27 -9.28 -5.13
CA LEU A 43 3.31 -9.65 -6.54
C LEU A 43 3.31 -11.17 -6.66
N GLU A 44 2.27 -11.72 -7.27
CA GLU A 44 2.25 -13.13 -7.63
C GLU A 44 3.12 -13.34 -8.87
N SER A 45 4.12 -14.23 -8.74
CA SER A 45 5.19 -14.39 -9.74
C SER A 45 4.72 -14.92 -11.09
N THR A 46 3.65 -15.70 -11.11
CA THR A 46 3.12 -16.44 -12.26
C THR A 46 2.22 -15.56 -13.14
N THR A 47 1.30 -14.84 -12.52
CA THR A 47 0.31 -13.97 -13.15
C THR A 47 0.76 -12.51 -13.23
N LYS A 48 1.89 -12.16 -12.61
CA LYS A 48 2.40 -10.78 -12.50
C LYS A 48 1.32 -9.81 -12.02
N THR A 49 0.49 -10.27 -11.08
CA THR A 49 -0.64 -9.53 -10.54
C THR A 49 -0.45 -9.34 -9.05
N TYR A 50 -0.85 -8.18 -8.55
CA TYR A 50 -0.82 -7.90 -7.12
C TYR A 50 -2.00 -8.56 -6.42
N VAL A 51 -1.71 -9.39 -5.42
CA VAL A 51 -2.71 -10.03 -4.55
C VAL A 51 -2.74 -9.33 -3.19
N PRO A 52 -3.92 -9.00 -2.63
CA PRO A 52 -4.01 -8.39 -1.32
C PRO A 52 -3.63 -9.43 -0.26
N THR A 53 -2.64 -9.11 0.58
CA THR A 53 -2.23 -9.96 1.70
C THR A 53 -2.77 -9.47 3.04
N GLY A 54 -3.16 -8.19 3.14
CA GLY A 54 -3.82 -7.67 4.33
C GLY A 54 -4.24 -6.21 4.24
N ILE A 55 -5.13 -5.82 5.15
CA ILE A 55 -5.58 -4.45 5.35
C ILE A 55 -5.39 -4.11 6.83
N PHE A 56 -4.64 -3.05 7.12
CA PHE A 56 -4.23 -2.68 8.47
C PHE A 56 -4.73 -1.27 8.81
N HIS A 57 -5.49 -1.14 9.90
CA HIS A 57 -6.12 0.14 10.29
C HIS A 57 -5.41 0.84 11.46
N ASN A 58 -4.92 0.09 12.45
CA ASN A 58 -4.36 0.68 13.68
C ASN A 58 -2.86 0.40 13.84
N ARG A 59 -2.42 -0.78 13.40
CA ARG A 59 -1.03 -1.22 13.50
C ARG A 59 -0.70 -2.05 12.28
N LEU A 60 0.37 -1.70 11.60
CA LEU A 60 0.94 -2.50 10.52
C LEU A 60 2.01 -3.40 11.12
N LYS A 61 1.74 -4.70 11.15
CA LYS A 61 2.73 -5.70 11.55
C LYS A 61 2.95 -6.68 10.42
N LEU A 62 4.14 -6.64 9.83
CA LEU A 62 4.56 -7.54 8.76
C LEU A 62 5.86 -8.21 9.14
N THR A 63 6.05 -9.44 8.71
CA THR A 63 7.33 -10.17 8.84
C THR A 63 8.13 -10.14 7.54
N VAL A 64 7.52 -9.69 6.44
CA VAL A 64 8.10 -9.62 5.10
C VAL A 64 7.91 -8.21 4.51
N PRO A 65 8.85 -7.71 3.69
CA PRO A 65 10.15 -8.33 3.36
C PRO A 65 11.14 -8.34 4.54
N PHE A 66 10.82 -7.63 5.63
CA PHE A 66 11.52 -7.65 6.90
C PHE A 66 10.50 -7.42 8.03
N LEU A 67 10.91 -7.59 9.28
CA LEU A 67 10.05 -7.35 10.43
C LEU A 67 9.73 -5.85 10.54
N ILE A 68 8.46 -5.52 10.35
CA ILE A 68 7.93 -4.16 10.35
C ILE A 68 6.81 -4.10 11.38
N ASP A 69 6.90 -3.12 12.28
CA ASP A 69 5.92 -2.87 13.32
C ASP A 69 5.71 -1.36 13.43
N ILE A 70 4.63 -0.86 12.81
CA ILE A 70 4.30 0.55 12.72
C ILE A 70 2.95 0.79 13.39
N ASP A 71 2.94 1.68 14.37
CA ASP A 71 1.70 2.22 14.95
C ASP A 71 1.12 3.30 14.02
N LEU A 72 0.02 2.98 13.36
CA LEU A 72 -0.66 3.85 12.42
C LEU A 72 -1.43 4.97 13.13
N THR A 73 -1.74 4.80 14.42
CA THR A 73 -2.39 5.83 15.25
C THR A 73 -1.42 6.94 15.66
N ALA A 74 -0.11 6.66 15.65
CA ALA A 74 0.94 7.61 16.02
C ALA A 74 1.27 8.63 14.91
N VAL A 75 0.71 8.48 13.69
CA VAL A 75 0.96 9.39 12.55
C VAL A 75 0.49 10.82 12.81
N ASN A 76 -0.41 11.05 13.78
CA ASN A 76 -0.85 12.38 14.19
C ASN A 76 0.23 13.21 14.95
N ARG A 77 1.50 12.78 14.95
CA ARG A 77 2.60 13.44 15.67
C ARG A 77 3.64 14.15 14.80
N ARG A 78 3.40 14.32 13.49
CA ARG A 78 4.22 15.24 12.68
C ARG A 78 3.73 16.68 12.92
N ARG A 79 4.28 17.28 13.97
CA ARG A 79 4.25 18.73 14.23
C ARG A 79 5.30 19.44 13.39
#